data_AF-A0A7S2HWD9-F1
#
_entry.id   AF-A0A7S2HWD9-F1
#
_cell.length_a   1.000
_cell.length_b   1.000
_cell.length_c   1.000
_cell.angle_alpha   90.00
_cell.angle_beta   90.00
_cell.angle_gamma   90.00
#
_symmetry.space_group_name_H-M   'P 1'
#
loop_
_entity.id
_entity.type
_entity.pdbx_description
1 polymer ?
#
loop_
_entity_poly.entity_id
_entity_poly.type
_entity_poly.pdbx_seq_one_letter_code
_entity_poly.pdbx_strand_id
1 'polypeptide(L)'
;ADNAEMEARVVHSELCDLIETGHPAIVGKDLAHLPSIIRIFAQLLEETEETSPDMMESIVDKVTLRRLLQILKQMRAQMPAGSLEAAWGGLTEAQRVTVNKSMQRLV
;
A
#
# COMPACT_ATOMS: atom_id res chain seq x y z
N ALA A 1 -17.89 -17.99 0.25
CA ALA A 1 -16.85 -17.36 1.08
C ALA A 1 -16.94 -15.82 0.95
N ASP A 2 -18.15 -15.29 0.82
CA ASP A 2 -18.39 -14.16 -0.09
C ASP A 2 -18.31 -12.76 0.53
N ASN A 3 -18.51 -12.62 1.84
CA ASN A 3 -18.60 -11.28 2.42
C ASN A 3 -17.22 -10.65 2.70
N ALA A 4 -16.28 -11.44 3.26
CA ALA A 4 -14.97 -10.92 3.68
C ALA A 4 -14.09 -10.45 2.51
N GLU A 5 -14.10 -11.19 1.39
CA GLU A 5 -13.34 -10.83 0.18
C GLU A 5 -13.94 -9.60 -0.52
N MET A 6 -15.27 -9.46 -0.50
CA MET A 6 -15.93 -8.26 -1.00
C MET A 6 -15.63 -7.04 -0.13
N GLU A 7 -15.72 -7.18 1.20
CA GLU A 7 -15.36 -6.13 2.16
C GLU A 7 -13.89 -5.71 2.01
N ALA A 8 -12.96 -6.65 1.85
CA ALA A 8 -11.54 -6.36 1.63
C ALA A 8 -11.33 -5.45 0.41
N ARG A 9 -11.96 -5.77 -0.73
CA ARG A 9 -11.86 -4.94 -1.95
C ARG A 9 -12.39 -3.53 -1.74
N VAL A 10 -13.56 -3.40 -1.10
CA VAL A 10 -14.15 -2.08 -0.80
C VAL A 10 -13.22 -1.29 0.12
N VAL A 11 -12.75 -1.89 1.21
CA VAL A 11 -11.87 -1.23 2.18
C VAL A 11 -10.54 -0.79 1.55
N HIS A 12 -9.94 -1.62 0.69
CA HIS A 12 -8.70 -1.24 0.00
C HIS A 12 -8.92 -0.09 -0.99
N SER A 13 -10.04 -0.07 -1.71
CA SER A 13 -10.38 1.05 -2.59
C SER A 13 -10.62 2.33 -1.79
N GLU A 14 -11.43 2.27 -0.73
CA GLU A 14 -11.72 3.43 0.13
C GLU A 14 -10.46 3.97 0.81
N LEU A 15 -9.54 3.09 1.22
CA LEU A 15 -8.25 3.50 1.77
C LEU A 15 -7.44 4.29 0.74
N CYS A 16 -7.43 3.87 -0.53
CA CYS A 16 -6.80 4.64 -1.60
C CYS A 16 -7.45 6.02 -1.78
N ASP A 17 -8.78 6.10 -1.76
CA ASP A 17 -9.51 7.38 -1.86
C ASP A 17 -9.14 8.34 -0.72
N LEU A 18 -9.10 7.83 0.52
CA LEU A 18 -8.79 8.64 1.69
C LEU A 18 -7.34 9.15 1.70
N ILE A 19 -6.41 8.36 1.18
CA ILE A 19 -5.00 8.76 1.09
C ILE A 19 -4.80 9.77 -0.05
N GLU A 20 -5.38 9.53 -1.23
CA GLU A 20 -5.29 10.42 -2.38
C GLU A 20 -5.92 11.80 -2.11
N THR A 21 -7.00 11.83 -1.33
CA THR A 21 -7.64 13.09 -0.87
C THR A 21 -6.87 13.79 0.26
N GLY A 22 -5.81 13.16 0.78
CA GLY A 22 -5.00 13.70 1.86
C GLY A 22 -5.76 13.81 3.18
N HIS A 23 -6.71 12.89 3.44
CA HIS A 23 -7.58 12.99 4.60
C HIS A 23 -6.74 13.06 5.90
N PRO A 24 -6.85 14.13 6.70
CA PRO A 24 -5.90 14.42 7.78
C PRO A 24 -5.94 13.39 8.92
N ALA A 25 -7.07 12.71 9.11
CA ALA A 25 -7.17 11.62 10.09
C ALA A 25 -6.41 10.35 9.64
N ILE A 26 -6.24 10.16 8.32
CA ILE A 26 -5.60 8.98 7.74
C ILE A 26 -4.11 9.20 7.60
N VAL A 27 -3.71 10.31 6.96
CA VAL A 27 -2.29 10.62 6.73
C VAL A 27 -1.60 11.14 8.00
N GLY A 28 -2.39 11.67 8.94
CA GLY A 28 -1.91 12.26 10.17
C GLY A 28 -1.34 13.67 9.96
N LYS A 29 -1.21 14.42 11.05
CA LYS A 29 -0.50 15.71 11.02
C LYS A 29 0.96 15.47 10.64
N ASP A 30 1.50 16.30 9.74
CA ASP A 30 2.89 16.21 9.27
C ASP A 30 3.26 14.79 8.83
N LEU A 31 2.32 14.08 8.18
CA LEU A 31 2.56 12.75 7.63
C LEU A 31 2.84 11.65 8.69
N ALA A 32 2.45 11.86 9.95
CA ALA A 32 2.80 10.96 11.06
C ALA A 32 2.32 9.50 10.90
N HIS A 33 1.25 9.24 10.15
CA HIS A 33 0.71 7.87 9.99
C HIS A 33 1.25 7.16 8.73
N LEU A 34 2.08 7.83 7.93
CA LEU A 34 2.65 7.23 6.73
C LEU A 34 3.40 5.91 6.94
N PRO A 35 4.23 5.76 7.99
CA PRO A 35 4.88 4.48 8.27
C PRO A 35 3.89 3.32 8.40
N SER A 36 2.75 3.55 9.05
CA SER A 36 1.69 2.55 9.21
C SER A 36 0.99 2.23 7.90
N ILE A 37 0.70 3.25 7.08
CA ILE A 37 0.11 3.09 5.75
C ILE A 37 1.03 2.27 4.84
N ILE A 38 2.33 2.61 4.81
CA ILE A 38 3.34 1.91 4.02
C ILE A 38 3.44 0.44 4.46
N ARG A 39 3.37 0.16 5.77
CA ARG A 39 3.39 -1.21 6.29
C ARG A 39 2.16 -2.02 5.86
N ILE A 40 0.96 -1.42 5.90
CA ILE A 40 -0.27 -2.07 5.42
C ILE A 40 -0.15 -2.40 3.93
N PHE A 41 0.33 -1.44 3.14
CA PHE A 41 0.53 -1.64 1.71
C PHE A 41 1.61 -2.68 1.39
N ALA A 42 2.69 -2.70 2.16
CA ALA A 42 3.74 -3.70 2.00
C ALA A 42 3.24 -5.12 2.32
N GLN A 43 2.46 -5.27 3.39
CA GLN A 43 1.80 -6.53 3.76
C GLN A 43 0.86 -7.00 2.65
N LEU A 44 0.00 -6.12 2.14
CA LEU A 44 -0.90 -6.45 1.04
C LEU A 44 -0.12 -6.90 -0.20
N LEU A 45 0.95 -6.19 -0.58
CA LEU A 45 1.78 -6.55 -1.73
C LEU A 45 2.52 -7.88 -1.55
N GLU A 46 2.98 -8.18 -0.35
CA GLU A 46 3.58 -9.47 0.01
C GLU A 46 2.57 -10.60 -0.13
N GLU A 47 1.38 -10.46 0.45
CA GLU A 47 0.27 -11.40 0.28
C GLU A 47 -0.13 -11.56 -1.20
N THR A 48 -0.07 -10.48 -1.97
CA THR A 48 -0.37 -10.48 -3.40
C THR A 48 0.64 -11.30 -4.21
N GLU A 49 1.94 -11.20 -3.89
CA GLU A 49 2.99 -11.99 -4.56
C GLU A 49 2.95 -13.47 -4.20
N GLU A 50 2.52 -13.81 -2.98
CA GLU A 50 2.44 -15.19 -2.49
C GLU A 50 1.15 -15.91 -2.91
N THR A 51 0.13 -15.15 -3.33
CA THR A 51 -1.20 -15.66 -3.67
C THR A 51 -1.35 -15.89 -5.18
N SER A 52 -2.16 -16.90 -5.57
CA SER A 52 -2.47 -17.12 -6.99
C SER A 52 -3.23 -15.94 -7.60
N PRO A 53 -3.10 -15.66 -8.92
CA PRO A 53 -3.76 -14.53 -9.57
C PRO A 53 -5.29 -14.52 -9.37
N ASP A 54 -5.92 -15.69 -9.33
CA ASP A 54 -7.36 -15.85 -9.16
C ASP A 54 -7.83 -15.47 -7.74
N MET A 55 -7.04 -15.80 -6.71
CA MET A 55 -7.33 -15.39 -5.32
C MET A 55 -6.91 -13.94 -5.05
N MET A 56 -5.92 -13.41 -5.77
CA MET A 56 -5.59 -11.99 -5.69
C MET A 56 -6.79 -11.13 -6.11
N GLU A 57 -7.43 -11.42 -7.24
CA GLU A 57 -8.58 -10.63 -7.73
C GLU A 57 -9.79 -10.69 -6.78
N SER A 58 -9.83 -11.69 -5.87
CA SER A 58 -10.84 -11.75 -4.81
C SER A 58 -10.55 -10.78 -3.66
N ILE A 59 -9.27 -10.48 -3.37
CA ILE A 59 -8.84 -9.65 -2.23
C ILE A 59 -8.61 -8.19 -2.63
N VAL A 60 -7.97 -7.95 -3.78
CA VAL A 60 -7.67 -6.61 -4.29
C VAL A 60 -7.81 -6.57 -5.82
N ASP A 61 -8.61 -5.65 -6.33
CA ASP A 61 -8.74 -5.50 -7.78
C ASP A 61 -7.50 -4.80 -8.37
N LYS A 62 -7.25 -5.03 -9.67
CA LYS A 62 -6.08 -4.49 -10.37
C LYS A 62 -6.04 -2.97 -10.40
N VAL A 63 -7.18 -2.28 -10.38
CA VAL A 63 -7.23 -0.81 -10.37
C VAL A 63 -6.74 -0.31 -9.02
N THR A 64 -7.28 -0.85 -7.93
CA THR A 64 -6.87 -0.53 -6.55
C THR A 64 -5.39 -0.84 -6.32
N LEU A 65 -4.90 -1.98 -6.81
CA LEU A 65 -3.47 -2.34 -6.72
C LEU A 65 -2.57 -1.32 -7.44
N ARG A 66 -2.99 -0.82 -8.61
CA ARG A 66 -2.26 0.24 -9.33
C ARG A 66 -2.26 1.55 -8.57
N ARG A 67 -3.40 1.94 -7.99
CA ARG A 67 -3.54 3.16 -7.18
C ARG A 67 -2.60 3.11 -5.97
N LEU A 68 -2.62 2.01 -5.23
CA LEU A 68 -1.71 1.76 -4.11
C LEU A 68 -0.24 1.94 -4.50
N LEU A 69 0.18 1.36 -5.63
CA LEU A 69 1.57 1.49 -6.10
C LEU A 69 1.92 2.92 -6.53
N GLN A 70 0.97 3.68 -7.09
CA GLN A 70 1.16 5.11 -7.38
C GLN A 70 1.27 5.94 -6.10
N ILE A 71 0.43 5.66 -5.11
CA ILE A 71 0.49 6.29 -3.79
C ILE A 71 1.87 6.05 -3.17
N LEU A 72 2.36 4.79 -3.13
CA LEU A 72 3.69 4.48 -2.60
C LEU A 72 4.81 5.24 -3.31
N LYS A 73 4.75 5.36 -4.65
CA LYS A 73 5.72 6.16 -5.43
C LYS A 73 5.66 7.64 -5.06
N GLN A 74 4.46 8.20 -4.96
CA GLN A 74 4.24 9.59 -4.59
C GLN A 74 4.72 9.88 -3.17
N MET A 75 4.46 8.97 -2.22
CA MET A 75 4.93 9.08 -0.84
C MET A 75 6.45 9.05 -0.79
N ARG A 76 7.09 8.11 -1.48
CA ARG A 76 8.55 8.03 -1.57
C ARG A 76 9.18 9.29 -2.19
N ALA A 77 8.51 9.91 -3.15
CA ALA A 77 9.00 11.13 -3.81
C ALA A 77 8.84 12.40 -2.96
N GLN A 78 7.81 12.47 -2.11
CA GLN A 78 7.47 13.66 -1.33
C GLN A 78 8.12 13.68 0.06
N MET A 79 8.61 12.53 0.55
CA MET A 79 9.17 12.44 1.89
C MET A 79 10.64 12.88 1.96
N PRO A 80 11.02 13.64 3.01
CA PRO A 80 12.43 13.88 3.35
C PRO A 80 13.16 12.57 3.66
N ALA A 81 14.46 12.51 3.35
CA ALA A 81 15.28 11.30 3.51
C ALA A 81 15.19 10.68 4.92
N GLY A 82 15.22 11.50 5.99
CA GLY A 82 15.12 10.99 7.36
C GLY A 82 13.75 10.39 7.72
N SER A 83 12.66 10.91 7.14
CA SER A 83 11.32 10.33 7.31
C SER A 83 11.15 9.04 6.50
N LEU A 84 11.83 8.96 5.35
CA LEU A 84 11.86 7.77 4.51
C LEU A 84 12.53 6.60 5.23
N GLU A 85 13.68 6.81 5.87
CA GLU A 85 14.33 5.77 6.65
C GLU A 85 13.46 5.26 7.80
N ALA A 86 12.76 6.15 8.50
CA ALA A 86 11.87 5.75 9.59
C ALA A 86 10.69 4.88 9.10
N ALA A 87 10.07 5.26 7.97
CA ALA A 87 8.95 4.51 7.43
C ALA A 87 9.37 3.16 6.79
N TRP A 88 10.52 3.11 6.11
CA TRP A 88 11.03 1.87 5.50
C TRP A 88 11.78 0.97 6.50
N GLY A 89 12.29 1.52 7.60
CA GLY A 89 12.94 0.79 8.67
C GLY A 89 11.98 -0.13 9.44
N GLY A 90 10.69 0.21 9.48
CA GLY A 90 9.64 -0.62 10.09
C GLY A 90 9.17 -1.82 9.26
N LEU A 91 9.66 -1.95 8.02
CA LEU A 91 9.37 -3.07 7.12
C LEU A 91 10.36 -4.22 7.33
N THR A 92 9.91 -5.45 7.09
CA THR A 92 10.83 -6.59 6.97
C THR A 92 11.67 -6.48 5.68
N GLU A 93 12.74 -7.26 5.57
CA GLU A 93 13.53 -7.29 4.34
C GLU A 93 12.71 -7.80 3.15
N ALA A 94 11.90 -8.85 3.35
CA ALA A 94 10.99 -9.37 2.33
C ALA A 94 10.01 -8.31 1.84
N GLN A 95 9.39 -7.57 2.77
CA GLN A 95 8.49 -6.46 2.46
C GLN A 95 9.18 -5.34 1.67
N ARG A 96 10.40 -4.95 2.05
CA ARG A 96 11.18 -3.95 1.30
C ARG A 96 11.47 -4.41 -0.13
N VAL A 97 11.87 -5.67 -0.31
CA VAL A 97 12.15 -6.24 -1.62
C VAL A 97 10.87 -6.25 -2.47
N THR A 98 9.76 -6.77 -1.93
CA THR A 98 8.48 -6.84 -2.62
C THR A 98 7.97 -5.46 -3.01
N VAL A 99 7.96 -4.49 -2.10
CA VAL A 99 7.54 -3.11 -2.38
C VAL A 99 8.39 -2.50 -3.50
N ASN A 100 9.73 -2.63 -3.43
CA ASN A 100 10.62 -2.10 -4.47
C ASN A 100 10.38 -2.75 -5.84
N LYS A 101 10.25 -4.08 -5.87
CA LYS A 101 9.97 -4.86 -7.08
C LYS A 101 8.62 -4.47 -7.70
N SER A 102 7.57 -4.38 -6.88
CA SER A 102 6.22 -4.03 -7.33
C SER A 102 6.13 -2.60 -7.85
N MET A 103 6.84 -1.64 -7.24
CA MET A 103 6.94 -0.28 -7.78
C MET A 103 7.64 -0.23 -9.15
N GLN A 104 8.63 -1.10 -9.40
CA GLN A 104 9.38 -1.15 -10.66
C GLN A 104 8.61 -1.82 -11.81
N ARG A 105 7.70 -2.76 -11.51
CA ARG A 105 6.90 -3.48 -12.52
C ARG A 105 5.80 -2.66 -13.19
N LEU A 106 5.51 -1.46 -12.71
CA LEU A 106 4.42 -0.60 -13.19
C LEU A 106 4.87 0.36 -14.33
N VAL A 107 5.67 -0.14 -15.29
CA VAL A 107 6.06 0.55 -16.53
C VAL A 107 5.51 -0.22 -17.71
#